data_AF-A0A8S2YBX4-F1
#
_entry.id   AF-A0A8S2YBX4-F1
#
_cell.length_a   1.000
_cell.length_b   1.000
_cell.length_c   1.000
_cell.angle_alpha   90.00
_cell.angle_beta   90.00
_cell.angle_gamma   90.00
#
_symmetry.space_group_name_H-M   'P 1'
#
loop_
_entity.id
_entity.type
_entity.pdbx_description
1 polymer ?
#
loop_
_entity_poly.entity_id
_entity_poly.type
_entity_poly.pdbx_seq_one_letter_code
_entity_poly.pdbx_strand_id
1 'polypeptide(L)'
;LGTEVFDNIDAEKLIAYIDWKPFFDAMQIRGKYPNRGYPKLFDCKEVGAQARIVFSDAQKILSDIIARKLFSIRAVIGFYP
;
A
#
# COMPACT_ATOMS: atom_id res chain seq x y z
N LEU A 1 -19.18 15.92 20.02
CA LEU A 1 -17.84 15.80 20.61
C LEU A 1 -17.80 14.49 21.38
N GLY A 2 -16.75 13.69 21.23
CA GLY A 2 -16.67 12.30 21.69
C GLY A 2 -15.89 11.43 20.69
N THR A 3 -15.79 10.13 20.97
CA THR A 3 -15.11 9.15 20.12
C THR A 3 -16.10 8.23 19.40
N GLU A 4 -15.78 7.88 18.17
CA GLU A 4 -16.45 6.88 17.33
C GLU A 4 -15.47 5.76 17.01
N VAL A 5 -15.90 4.51 17.18
CA VAL A 5 -15.08 3.31 16.99
C VAL A 5 -15.54 2.55 15.76
N PHE A 6 -14.58 2.17 14.92
CA PHE A 6 -14.75 1.34 13.74
C PHE A 6 -14.02 0.02 13.95
N ASP A 7 -14.74 -1.06 14.24
CA ASP A 7 -14.13 -2.37 14.55
C ASP A 7 -13.91 -3.28 13.34
N ASN A 8 -14.43 -2.88 12.17
CA ASN A 8 -14.30 -3.68 10.95
C ASN A 8 -14.37 -2.79 9.70
N ILE A 9 -13.25 -2.15 9.38
CA ILE A 9 -13.11 -1.38 8.14
C ILE A 9 -12.83 -2.36 6.99
N ASP A 10 -13.52 -2.14 5.88
CA ASP A 10 -13.32 -2.88 4.65
C ASP A 10 -11.90 -2.63 4.08
N ALA A 11 -11.08 -3.68 4.08
CA ALA A 11 -9.70 -3.63 3.62
C ALA A 11 -9.58 -3.30 2.13
N GLU A 12 -10.56 -3.69 1.31
CA GLU A 12 -10.54 -3.39 -0.14
C GLU A 12 -10.56 -1.89 -0.40
N LYS A 13 -11.33 -1.15 0.41
CA LYS A 13 -11.40 0.31 0.30
C LYS A 13 -10.08 0.99 0.59
N LEU A 14 -9.22 0.40 1.44
CA LEU A 14 -7.95 0.99 1.82
C LEU A 14 -6.85 0.79 0.79
N ILE A 15 -6.94 -0.24 -0.08
CA ILE A 15 -5.93 -0.49 -1.13
C ILE A 15 -5.76 0.74 -2.02
N ALA A 16 -6.86 1.42 -2.36
CA ALA A 16 -6.84 2.61 -3.20
C ALA A 16 -6.09 3.80 -2.58
N TYR A 17 -5.87 3.79 -1.26
CA TYR A 17 -5.18 4.85 -0.53
C TYR A 17 -3.72 4.52 -0.19
N ILE A 18 -3.23 3.34 -0.57
CA ILE A 18 -1.84 2.95 -0.33
C ILE A 18 -0.92 3.84 -1.19
N ASP A 19 -0.03 4.60 -0.53
CA ASP A 19 1.17 5.12 -1.17
C ASP A 19 2.19 3.98 -1.29
N TRP A 20 2.48 3.58 -2.52
CA TRP A 20 3.41 2.50 -2.82
C TRP A 20 4.87 2.92 -2.78
N LYS A 21 5.20 4.22 -2.69
CA LYS A 21 6.59 4.68 -2.68
C LYS A 21 7.40 4.09 -1.52
N PRO A 22 6.94 4.11 -0.24
CA PRO A 22 7.69 3.50 0.86
C PRO A 22 7.89 1.98 0.70
N PHE A 23 6.93 1.28 0.06
CA PHE A 23 7.06 -0.15 -0.24
C PHE A 23 8.24 -0.41 -1.19
N PHE A 24 8.34 0.34 -2.30
CA PHE A 24 9.46 0.19 -3.22
C PHE A 24 10.80 0.60 -2.60
N ASP A 25 10.80 1.60 -1.73
CA ASP A 25 11.99 2.01 -0.98
C ASP A 25 12.49 0.89 -0.05
N ALA A 26 11.58 0.18 0.63
CA ALA A 26 11.89 -0.96 1.50
C ALA A 26 12.40 -2.18 0.71
N MET A 27 11.86 -2.41 -0.49
CA MET A 27 12.32 -3.44 -1.42
C MET A 27 13.62 -3.07 -2.16
N GLN A 28 14.21 -1.92 -1.83
CA GLN A 28 15.39 -1.35 -2.48
C GLN A 28 15.28 -1.22 -4.01
N ILE A 29 14.06 -1.04 -4.51
CA ILE A 29 13.81 -0.76 -5.93
C ILE A 29 14.07 0.73 -6.17
N ARG A 30 15.34 1.08 -6.35
CA ARG A 30 15.78 2.46 -6.59
C ARG A 30 16.44 2.55 -7.97
N GLY A 31 15.85 3.32 -8.88
CA GLY A 31 16.50 3.64 -10.15
C GLY A 31 17.65 4.64 -9.93
N LYS A 32 18.48 4.87 -10.97
CA LYS A 32 19.55 5.89 -10.94
C LYS A 32 19.10 7.31 -10.55
N TYR A 33 17.81 7.61 -10.71
CA TYR A 33 17.20 8.88 -10.31
C TYR A 33 16.32 8.70 -9.06
N PRO A 34 16.78 9.11 -7.86
CA PRO A 34 16.07 8.89 -6.59
C PRO A 34 14.71 9.61 -6.50
N ASN A 35 14.46 10.60 -7.36
CA ASN A 35 13.22 11.37 -7.40
C ASN A 35 12.13 10.74 -8.29
N ARG A 36 12.39 9.61 -8.96
CA ARG A 36 11.34 8.84 -9.66
C ARG A 36 10.67 7.87 -8.69
N GLY A 37 9.73 8.39 -7.91
CA GLY A 37 8.85 7.56 -7.08
C GLY A 37 7.77 6.85 -7.90
N TYR A 38 6.94 6.09 -7.18
CA TYR A 38 5.71 5.52 -7.75
C TYR A 38 4.80 6.64 -8.29
N PRO A 39 4.11 6.46 -9.44
CA PRO A 39 4.12 5.28 -10.31
C PRO A 39 5.19 5.31 -11.42
N LYS A 40 5.93 6.43 -11.58
CA LYS A 40 6.88 6.64 -12.69
C LYS A 40 8.04 5.63 -12.73
N LEU A 41 8.31 4.95 -11.62
CA LEU A 41 9.35 3.92 -11.53
C LEU A 41 9.09 2.71 -12.43
N PHE A 42 7.84 2.45 -12.83
CA PHE A 42 7.53 1.33 -13.74
C PHE A 42 8.11 1.54 -15.13
N ASP A 43 8.26 2.78 -15.59
CA ASP A 43 8.80 3.08 -16.93
C ASP A 43 10.34 3.23 -16.93
N CYS A 44 10.99 2.96 -15.80
CA CYS A 44 12.45 2.96 -15.71
C CYS A 44 13.03 1.75 -16.44
N LYS A 45 13.96 1.99 -17.38
CA LYS A 45 14.66 0.93 -18.12
C LYS A 45 15.44 -0.03 -17.21
N GLU A 46 16.03 0.49 -16.13
CA GLU A 46 16.88 -0.28 -15.22
C GLU A 46 16.07 -1.14 -14.23
N VAL A 47 15.05 -0.55 -13.60
CA VAL A 47 14.34 -1.15 -12.46
C VAL A 47 12.85 -1.43 -12.70
N GLY A 48 12.29 -0.96 -13.81
CA GLY A 48 10.85 -1.03 -14.07
C GLY A 48 10.32 -2.45 -14.24
N ALA A 49 11.12 -3.37 -14.77
CA ALA A 49 10.75 -4.79 -14.86
C ALA A 49 10.65 -5.42 -13.46
N GLN A 50 11.67 -5.23 -12.63
CA GLN A 50 11.69 -5.72 -11.25
C GLN A 50 10.56 -5.10 -10.42
N ALA A 51 10.31 -3.80 -10.61
CA ALA A 51 9.20 -3.10 -9.96
C ALA A 51 7.83 -3.72 -10.27
N ARG A 52 7.56 -4.07 -11.53
CA ARG A 52 6.30 -4.73 -11.92
C ARG A 52 6.15 -6.09 -11.26
N ILE A 53 7.23 -6.86 -11.14
CA ILE A 53 7.22 -8.18 -10.49
C ILE A 53 6.86 -8.03 -9.01
N VAL A 54 7.62 -7.22 -8.26
CA VAL A 54 7.36 -7.07 -6.82
C VAL A 54 6.00 -6.45 -6.52
N PHE A 55 5.52 -5.55 -7.40
CA PHE A 55 4.18 -5.00 -7.30
C PHE A 55 3.10 -6.06 -7.54
N SER A 56 3.23 -6.84 -8.61
CA SER A 56 2.32 -7.95 -8.91
C SER A 56 2.24 -8.94 -7.75
N ASP A 57 3.37 -9.30 -7.16
CA ASP A 57 3.37 -10.25 -6.05
C ASP A 57 2.79 -9.65 -4.77
N ALA A 58 3.04 -8.36 -4.49
CA ALA A 58 2.38 -7.66 -3.40
C ALA A 58 0.85 -7.61 -3.58
N GLN A 59 0.36 -7.39 -4.79
CA GLN A 59 -1.08 -7.40 -5.10
C GLN A 59 -1.71 -8.77 -4.86
N LYS A 60 -1.02 -9.87 -5.20
CA LYS A 60 -1.49 -11.23 -4.90
C LYS A 60 -1.57 -11.47 -3.39
N ILE A 61 -0.53 -11.08 -2.64
CA ILE A 61 -0.51 -11.23 -1.18
C ILE A 61 -1.64 -10.41 -0.53
N LEU A 62 -1.87 -9.17 -0.98
CA LEU A 62 -3.00 -8.36 -0.51
C LEU A 62 -4.34 -9.02 -0.81
N SER A 63 -4.50 -9.57 -2.01
CA SER A 63 -5.72 -10.29 -2.41
C SER A 63 -5.97 -11.51 -1.51
N ASP A 64 -4.93 -12.30 -1.23
CA ASP A 64 -5.02 -13.46 -0.33
C ASP A 64 -5.38 -13.05 1.10
N ILE A 65 -4.76 -11.97 1.60
CA ILE A 65 -5.06 -11.39 2.91
C ILE A 65 -6.55 -11.05 3.03
N ILE A 66 -7.11 -10.40 2.01
CA ILE A 66 -8.50 -9.95 1.99
C ILE A 66 -9.44 -11.15 1.86
N ALA A 67 -9.20 -12.01 0.87
CA ALA A 67 -10.04 -13.18 0.60
C ALA A 67 -10.12 -14.12 1.82
N ARG A 68 -9.01 -14.28 2.54
CA ARG A 68 -8.92 -15.14 3.72
C ARG A 68 -9.18 -14.41 5.03
N LYS A 69 -9.49 -13.10 5.00
CA LYS A 69 -9.72 -12.26 6.17
C LYS A 69 -8.63 -12.40 7.24
N LEU A 70 -7.36 -12.37 6.81
CA LEU A 70 -6.21 -12.59 7.70
C LEU A 70 -5.96 -11.43 8.67
N PHE A 71 -6.47 -10.24 8.35
CA PHE A 71 -6.39 -9.05 9.20
C PHE A 71 -7.75 -8.39 9.37
N SER A 72 -7.96 -7.79 10.55
CA SER A 72 -9.11 -6.93 10.85
C SER A 72 -8.61 -5.51 11.02
N ILE A 73 -9.21 -4.58 10.30
CA ILE A 73 -8.82 -3.17 10.34
C ILE A 73 -9.74 -2.44 11.30
N ARG A 74 -9.13 -1.77 12.28
CA ARG A 74 -9.83 -1.04 13.33
C ARG A 74 -9.35 0.41 13.40
N ALA A 75 -10.25 1.32 13.71
CA ALA A 75 -9.93 2.72 13.92
C ALA A 75 -10.80 3.34 15.03
N VAL A 76 -10.34 4.44 15.59
CA VAL A 76 -11.13 5.31 16.47
C VAL A 76 -10.92 6.75 16.01
N ILE A 77 -12.00 7.51 15.90
CA ILE A 77 -11.99 8.93 15.54
C ILE A 77 -12.59 9.71 16.69
N GLY A 78 -11.97 10.82 17.10
CA GLY A 78 -12.44 11.64 18.21
C GLY A 78 -12.53 13.11 17.85
N PHE A 79 -13.64 13.75 18.23
CA PHE A 79 -13.81 15.20 18.12
C PHE A 79 -13.96 15.80 19.51
N TYR A 80 -13.04 16.71 19.88
CA TYR A 80 -13.02 17.40 21.17
C TYR A 80 -13.08 18.92 20.95
N PRO A 81 -13.61 19.70 21.92
CA PRO A 81 -13.75 21.14 21.76
C PRO A 81 -12.41 21.88 21.74
#